data_AF-A0A952RJI2-F1
#
_entry.id   AF-A0A952RJI2-F1
#
_cell.length_a   1.000
_cell.length_b   1.000
_cell.length_c   1.000
_cell.angle_alpha   90.00
_cell.angle_beta   90.00
_cell.angle_gamma   90.00
#
_symmetry.space_group_name_H-M   'P 1'
#
loop_
_entity.id
_entity.type
_entity.pdbx_description
1 polymer ?
#
loop_
_entity_poly.entity_id
_entity_poly.type
_entity_poly.pdbx_seq_one_letter_code
_entity_poly.pdbx_strand_id
1 'polypeptide(L)'
;MQDSVLVVALEEARAHASKLGPGAVARDLRRRIDAVDTALSNLEPPHPKDFIVRLALHALALRDEATRLFTERAAIHEMMD
;
A
#
# COMPACT_ATOMS: atom_id res chain seq x y z
N MET A 1 -15.98 4.81 14.24
CA MET A 1 -15.55 5.88 13.31
C MET A 1 -14.03 5.85 13.19
N GLN A 2 -13.43 4.90 12.47
CA GLN A 2 -11.96 4.89 12.35
C GLN A 2 -11.38 4.24 11.10
N ASP A 3 -12.20 3.85 10.12
CA ASP A 3 -11.69 3.41 8.82
C ASP A 3 -11.49 4.63 7.92
N SER A 4 -10.50 5.45 8.25
CA SER A 4 -10.09 6.51 7.33
C SER A 4 -9.59 5.86 6.04
N VAL A 5 -9.97 6.41 4.88
CA VAL A 5 -9.58 5.90 3.54
C VAL A 5 -8.07 5.61 3.46
N LEU A 6 -7.25 6.43 4.13
CA LEU A 6 -5.81 6.24 4.28
C LEU A 6 -5.45 4.89 4.92
N VAL A 7 -6.03 4.58 6.08
CA VAL A 7 -5.72 3.36 6.84
C VAL A 7 -6.14 2.13 6.04
N VAL A 8 -7.37 2.11 5.53
CA VAL A 8 -7.89 0.98 4.73
C VAL A 8 -7.03 0.73 3.50
N ALA A 9 -6.71 1.78 2.73
CA ALA A 9 -5.89 1.63 1.53
C ALA A 9 -4.47 1.11 1.85
N LEU A 10 -3.89 1.54 2.98
CA LEU A 10 -2.56 1.09 3.39
C LEU A 10 -2.55 -0.36 3.89
N GLU A 11 -3.62 -0.80 4.57
CA GLU A 11 -3.81 -2.20 4.97
C GLU A 11 -3.99 -3.12 3.75
N GLU A 12 -4.83 -2.71 2.79
CA GLU A 12 -5.02 -3.44 1.53
C GLU A 12 -3.71 -3.55 0.75
N ALA A 13 -2.95 -2.45 0.64
CA ALA A 13 -1.63 -2.44 0.00
C ALA A 13 -0.66 -3.45 0.66
N ARG A 14 -0.62 -3.51 1.99
CA ARG A 14 0.20 -4.50 2.73
C ARG A 14 -0.24 -5.92 2.48
N ALA A 15 -1.54 -6.17 2.53
CA ALA A 15 -2.11 -7.49 2.31
C ALA A 15 -1.71 -8.03 0.92
N HIS A 16 -1.82 -7.21 -0.13
CA HIS A 16 -1.39 -7.61 -1.48
C HIS A 16 0.14 -7.75 -1.60
N ALA A 17 0.90 -6.78 -1.07
CA ALA A 17 2.37 -6.81 -1.15
C ALA A 17 3.01 -8.01 -0.43
N SER A 18 2.39 -8.50 0.64
CA SER A 18 2.83 -9.71 1.35
C SER A 18 2.74 -10.98 0.49
N LYS A 19 1.76 -11.04 -0.41
CA LYS A 19 1.51 -12.18 -1.30
C LYS A 19 2.42 -12.20 -2.54
N LEU A 20 3.14 -11.11 -2.82
CA LEU A 20 4.04 -11.01 -3.98
C LEU A 20 5.35 -11.79 -3.81
N GLY A 21 5.66 -12.30 -2.61
CA GLY A 21 6.86 -13.08 -2.34
C GLY A 21 8.18 -12.27 -2.32
N PRO A 22 9.33 -12.95 -2.42
CA PRO A 22 10.64 -12.32 -2.49
C PRO A 22 10.93 -11.88 -3.93
N GLY A 23 11.09 -10.58 -4.15
CA GLY A 23 11.41 -10.00 -5.46
C GLY A 23 11.80 -8.54 -5.32
N ALA A 24 12.56 -8.00 -6.28
CA ALA A 24 12.98 -6.60 -6.25
C ALA A 24 11.76 -5.65 -6.22
N VAL A 25 10.79 -5.89 -7.10
CA VAL A 25 9.53 -5.13 -7.18
C VAL A 25 8.73 -5.22 -5.87
N ALA A 26 8.57 -6.42 -5.33
CA ALA A 26 7.85 -6.62 -4.06
C ALA A 26 8.55 -5.94 -2.87
N ARG A 27 9.89 -5.93 -2.84
CA ARG A 27 10.67 -5.22 -1.81
C ARG A 27 10.53 -3.71 -1.92
N ASP A 28 10.59 -3.17 -3.13
CA ASP A 28 10.42 -1.73 -3.36
C ASP A 28 9.01 -1.26 -2.95
N LEU A 29 7.98 -2.02 -3.33
CA LEU A 29 6.60 -1.74 -2.94
C LEU A 29 6.43 -1.74 -1.41
N ARG A 30 6.97 -2.75 -0.71
CA ARG A 30 6.95 -2.80 0.77
C ARG A 30 7.65 -1.60 1.40
N ARG A 31 8.83 -1.22 0.88
CA ARG A 31 9.56 -0.03 1.35
C ARG A 31 8.74 1.25 1.21
N ARG A 32 8.02 1.42 0.11
CA ARG A 32 7.15 2.59 -0.13
C ARG A 32 5.93 2.61 0.79
N ILE A 33 5.34 1.44 1.05
CA ILE A 33 4.26 1.26 2.04
C ILE A 33 4.75 1.64 3.45
N ASP A 34 5.91 1.12 3.86
CA ASP A 34 6.49 1.40 5.17
C ASP A 34 6.81 2.90 5.36
N ALA A 35 7.20 3.58 4.28
CA ALA A 35 7.44 5.03 4.32
C ALA A 35 6.15 5.83 4.58
N VAL A 36 5.02 5.46 3.96
CA VAL A 36 3.72 6.09 4.22
C VAL A 36 3.25 5.79 5.64
N ASP A 37 3.44 4.56 6.11
CA ASP A 37 3.10 4.15 7.47
C ASP A 37 3.91 4.90 8.55
N THR A 38 5.20 5.06 8.30
CA THR A 38 6.10 5.84 9.15
C THR A 38 5.66 7.30 9.19
N ALA A 39 5.30 7.88 8.03
CA ALA A 39 4.81 9.25 7.95
C ALA A 39 3.49 9.45 8.71
N LEU A 40 2.58 8.45 8.66
CA LEU A 40 1.33 8.47 9.42
C LEU A 40 1.60 8.34 10.93
N SER A 41 2.51 7.47 11.34
CA SER A 41 2.85 7.22 12.75
C SER A 41 3.53 8.41 13.42
N ASN A 42 4.31 9.18 12.66
CA ASN A 42 4.99 10.39 13.15
C ASN A 42 4.11 11.65 13.09
N LEU A 43 2.84 11.53 12.69
CA LEU A 43 1.98 12.68 12.52
C LEU A 43 1.38 13.12 13.85
N GLU A 44 1.91 14.21 14.41
CA GLU A 44 1.38 14.79 15.64
C GLU A 44 0.09 15.59 15.38
N PRO A 45 -0.90 15.57 16.29
CA PRO A 45 -2.04 16.47 16.24
C PRO A 45 -1.64 17.94 16.51
N PRO A 46 -2.27 18.93 15.85
CA PRO A 46 -3.34 18.78 14.87
C PRO A 46 -2.81 18.40 13.48
N HIS A 47 -3.49 17.44 12.83
CA HIS A 47 -3.09 16.96 11.51
C HIS A 47 -3.38 18.02 10.42
N PRO A 48 -2.37 18.45 9.65
CA PRO A 48 -2.62 19.32 8.50
C PRO A 48 -3.49 18.59 7.47
N LYS A 49 -4.67 19.14 7.14
CA LYS A 49 -5.63 18.48 6.24
C LYS A 49 -5.01 18.11 4.89
N ASP A 50 -4.23 19.02 4.31
CA ASP A 50 -3.54 18.80 3.04
C ASP A 50 -2.54 17.64 3.11
N PHE A 51 -1.89 17.46 4.26
CA PHE A 51 -0.96 16.36 4.47
C PHE A 51 -1.69 15.02 4.55
N ILE A 52 -2.81 14.96 5.30
CA ILE A 52 -3.66 13.76 5.37
C ILE A 52 -4.20 13.38 3.98
N VAL A 53 -4.66 14.36 3.19
CA VAL A 53 -5.13 14.11 1.82
C VAL A 53 -4.01 13.55 0.93
N ARG A 54 -2.80 14.11 1.02
CA ARG A 54 -1.64 13.59 0.27
C ARG A 54 -1.28 12.17 0.67
N LEU A 55 -1.26 11.87 1.97
CA LEU A 55 -1.02 10.51 2.45
C LEU A 55 -2.11 9.55 1.95
N ALA A 56 -3.38 9.95 1.99
CA ALA A 56 -4.49 9.13 1.50
C ALA A 56 -4.36 8.82 0.00
N LEU A 57 -4.01 9.81 -0.82
CA LEU A 57 -3.76 9.62 -2.26
C LEU A 57 -2.59 8.68 -2.52
N HIS A 58 -1.50 8.80 -1.74
CA HIS A 58 -0.36 7.88 -1.85
C HIS A 58 -0.73 6.45 -1.43
N ALA A 59 -1.50 6.27 -0.37
CA ALA A 59 -1.97 4.96 0.06
C ALA A 59 -2.87 4.30 -0.99
N LEU A 60 -3.79 5.05 -1.60
CA LEU A 60 -4.63 4.56 -2.71
C LEU A 60 -3.77 4.14 -3.92
N ALA A 61 -2.79 4.95 -4.31
CA ALA A 61 -1.90 4.59 -5.41
C ALA A 61 -1.08 3.31 -5.12
N LEU A 62 -0.61 3.14 -3.87
CA LEU A 62 0.11 1.94 -3.45
C LEU A 62 -0.79 0.71 -3.45
N ARG A 63 -2.04 0.84 -3.02
CA ARG A 63 -3.02 -0.24 -3.10
C ARG A 63 -3.22 -0.67 -4.55
N ASP A 64 -3.52 0.27 -5.44
CA ASP A 64 -3.83 -0.05 -6.83
C ASP A 64 -2.63 -0.71 -7.52
N GLU A 65 -1.40 -0.27 -7.22
CA GLU A 65 -0.17 -0.91 -7.69
C GLU A 65 0.01 -2.32 -7.12
N ALA A 66 -0.22 -2.51 -5.81
CA ALA A 66 -0.12 -3.81 -5.16
C ALA A 66 -1.13 -4.81 -5.73
N THR A 67 -2.37 -4.36 -5.95
CA THR A 67 -3.43 -5.15 -6.59
C THR A 67 -3.04 -5.55 -8.00
N ARG A 68 -2.58 -4.60 -8.83
CA ARG A 68 -2.15 -4.89 -10.21
C ARG A 68 -1.05 -5.96 -10.24
N LEU A 69 0.00 -5.78 -9.45
CA LEU A 69 1.12 -6.74 -9.38
C LEU A 69 0.67 -8.11 -8.89
N PHE A 70 -0.26 -8.15 -7.92
CA PHE A 70 -0.80 -9.40 -7.40
C PHE A 70 -1.61 -10.14 -8.46
N THR A 71 -2.49 -9.43 -9.18
CA THR A 71 -3.29 -10.00 -10.26
C THR A 71 -2.42 -10.49 -11.42
N GLU A 72 -1.43 -9.70 -11.86
CA GLU A 72 -0.49 -10.11 -12.90
C GLU A 72 0.27 -11.38 -12.50
N ARG A 73 0.73 -11.48 -11.25
CA ARG A 73 1.41 -12.67 -10.74
C ARG A 73 0.48 -13.87 -10.68
N ALA A 74 -0.76 -13.70 -10.23
CA ALA A 74 -1.75 -14.78 -10.18
C ALA A 74 -2.03 -15.33 -11.58
N ALA A 75 -2.25 -14.46 -12.57
CA ALA A 75 -2.44 -14.85 -13.95
C ALA A 75 -1.25 -15.64 -14.53
N ILE A 76 -0.01 -15.27 -14.18
CA ILE A 76 1.18 -16.03 -14.59
C ILE A 76 1.19 -17.44 -13.99
N HIS A 77 0.82 -17.59 -12.72
CA HIS A 77 0.77 -18.92 -12.08
C HIS A 77 -0.36 -19.77 -12.69
N GLU A 78 -1.54 -19.18 -12.97
CA GLU A 78 -2.65 -19.87 -13.63
C GLU A 78 -2.31 -20.38 -15.05
N MET A 79 -1.38 -19.73 -15.76
CA MET A 79 -0.93 -20.19 -17.08
C MET A 79 0.14 -21.29 -17.04
N MET A 80 0.74 -21.54 -15.87
CA MET A 80 1.77 -22.56 -15.67
C MET A 80 1.21 -23.89 -15.15
N ASP A 81 -0.01 -23.87 -14.60
CA ASP A 81 -0.81 -25.05 -14.23
C ASP A 81 -1.62 -25.58 -15.43
#